data_AF-A0A6B3HW41-F1
#
_entry.id   AF-A0A6B3HW41-F1
#
_cell.length_a   1.000
_cell.length_b   1.000
_cell.length_c   1.000
_cell.angle_alpha   90.00
_cell.angle_beta   90.00
_cell.angle_gamma   90.00
#
_symmetry.space_group_name_H-M   'P 1'
#
loop_
_entity.id
_entity.type
_entity.pdbx_description
1 polymer ?
#
loop_
_entity_poly.entity_id
_entity_poly.type
_entity_poly.pdbx_seq_one_letter_code
_entity_poly.pdbx_strand_id
1 'polypeptide(L)' 'EREHGPALARRALDRFTGPVDGEEDRHELVVTHNFLVAWLVRDAMYAPKWRWLGLNHANAALTVIRYAPDRPASIL' A
#
# COMPACT_ATOMS: atom_id res chain seq x y z
N GLU A 1 -3.19 7.93 18.95
CA GLU A 1 -2.77 7.19 17.73
C GLU A 1 -3.53 5.87 17.49
N ARG A 2 -3.62 4.95 18.46
CA ARG A 2 -4.20 3.61 18.23
C ARG A 2 -5.68 3.60 17.82
N GLU A 3 -6.51 4.48 18.37
CA GLU A 3 -7.96 4.53 18.06
C GLU A 3 -8.24 4.96 16.61
N HIS A 4 -7.45 5.89 16.09
CA HIS A 4 -7.61 6.42 14.74
C HIS A 4 -6.94 5.56 13.66
N GLY A 5 -6.10 4.59 14.07
CA GLY A 5 -5.30 3.76 13.17
C GLY A 5 -6.10 3.12 12.02
N PRO A 6 -7.21 2.41 12.30
CA PRO A 6 -8.02 1.79 11.24
C PRO A 6 -8.59 2.79 10.23
N ALA A 7 -9.04 3.95 10.71
CA ALA A 7 -9.60 5.00 9.85
C ALA A 7 -8.52 5.66 8.98
N LEU A 8 -7.34 5.92 9.56
CA LEU A 8 -6.20 6.47 8.83
C LEU A 8 -5.67 5.48 7.79
N ALA A 9 -5.61 4.19 8.13
CA ALA A 9 -5.21 3.14 7.20
C ALA A 9 -6.18 3.02 6.02
N ARG A 10 -7.50 3.15 6.26
CA ARG A 10 -8.49 3.19 5.18
C ARG A 10 -8.27 4.40 4.27
N ARG A 11 -8.12 5.60 4.83
CA ARG A 11 -7.86 6.81 4.05
C ARG A 11 -6.58 6.73 3.22
N ALA A 12 -5.56 6.05 3.73
CA ALA A 12 -4.33 5.82 2.97
C ALA A 12 -4.56 4.88 1.78
N LEU A 13 -5.36 3.82 1.95
CA LEU A 13 -5.74 2.95 0.83
C LEU A 13 -6.49 3.75 -0.23
N ASP A 14 -7.54 4.47 0.17
CA ASP A 14 -8.37 5.25 -0.76
C ASP A 14 -7.56 6.32 -1.52
N ARG A 15 -6.44 6.80 -0.96
CA ARG A 15 -5.61 7.85 -1.56
C ARG A 15 -4.47 7.35 -2.43
N PHE A 16 -3.86 6.21 -2.07
CA PHE A 16 -2.58 5.77 -2.62
C PHE A 16 -2.64 4.40 -3.30
N THR A 17 -3.82 3.81 -3.50
CA THR A 17 -3.98 2.53 -4.19
C THR A 17 -4.95 2.61 -5.36
N GLY A 18 -4.77 1.67 -6.30
CA GLY A 18 -5.57 1.59 -7.51
C GLY A 18 -4.95 2.32 -8.71
N PRO A 19 -5.45 2.03 -9.93
CA PRO A 19 -5.06 2.77 -11.12
C PRO A 19 -5.58 4.20 -11.07
N VAL A 20 -4.95 5.09 -11.85
CA VAL A 20 -5.42 6.46 -12.07
C VAL A 20 -6.05 6.58 -13.46
N ASP A 21 -6.97 7.54 -13.61
CA ASP A 21 -7.54 7.88 -14.91
C ASP A 21 -6.51 8.60 -15.81
N GLY A 22 -6.59 8.36 -17.12
CA GLY A 22 -5.74 9.00 -18.13
C GLY A 22 -4.65 8.08 -18.69
N GLU A 23 -3.87 8.61 -19.63
CA GLU A 23 -2.84 7.87 -20.36
C GLU A 23 -1.43 8.01 -19.74
N GLU A 24 -1.25 8.89 -18.76
CA GLU A 24 0.04 9.19 -18.15
C GLU A 24 0.24 8.47 -16.80
N ASP A 25 1.43 7.91 -16.60
CA ASP A 25 1.79 7.24 -15.35
C ASP A 25 1.94 8.24 -14.19
N ARG A 26 1.17 8.04 -13.10
CA ARG A 26 1.36 8.77 -11.83
C ARG A 26 2.31 8.01 -10.92
N HIS A 27 3.33 8.71 -10.44
CA HIS A 27 4.30 8.21 -9.46
C HIS A 27 4.11 8.91 -8.11
N GLU A 28 3.92 8.15 -7.04
CA GLU A 28 3.75 8.68 -5.68
C GLU A 28 4.78 8.09 -4.72
N LEU A 29 5.40 8.94 -3.90
CA LEU A 29 6.29 8.53 -2.82
C LEU A 29 5.62 8.77 -1.47
N VAL A 30 5.41 7.70 -0.71
CA VAL A 30 4.82 7.75 0.64
C VAL A 30 5.88 7.37 1.67
N VAL A 31 6.35 8.37 2.43
CA VAL A 31 7.25 8.14 3.56
C VAL A 31 6.43 7.90 4.82
N THR A 32 6.50 6.70 5.38
CA THR A 32 5.70 6.29 6.52
C THR A 32 6.37 5.19 7.34
N HIS A 33 5.71 4.76 8.42
CA HIS A 33 6.17 3.68 9.28
C HIS A 33 5.77 2.31 8.73
N ASN A 34 6.53 1.29 9.13
CA ASN A 34 6.37 -0.09 8.64
C ASN A 34 4.93 -0.63 8.70
N PHE A 35 4.14 -0.27 9.72
CA PHE A 35 2.76 -0.77 9.81
C PHE A 35 1.86 -0.30 8.68
N LEU A 36 2.02 0.96 8.21
CA LEU A 36 1.25 1.43 7.08
C LEU A 36 1.75 0.78 5.78
N VAL A 37 3.07 0.62 5.61
CA VAL A 37 3.65 -0.13 4.48
C VAL A 37 3.09 -1.54 4.43
N ALA A 38 3.08 -2.26 5.55
CA ALA A 38 2.55 -3.60 5.66
C ALA A 38 1.05 -3.66 5.35
N TRP A 39 0.29 -2.63 5.69
CA TRP A 39 -1.12 -2.55 5.36
C TRP A 39 -1.38 -2.37 3.86
N LEU A 40 -0.59 -1.52 3.20
CA LEU A 40 -0.64 -1.30 1.74
C LEU A 40 -0.24 -2.56 0.97
N VAL A 41 0.87 -3.22 1.35
CA VAL A 41 1.31 -4.48 0.72
C VAL A 41 0.29 -5.59 0.90
N ARG A 42 -0.30 -5.69 2.10
CA ARG A 42 -1.35 -6.67 2.40
C ARG A 42 -2.56 -6.46 1.49
N ASP A 43 -2.97 -5.21 1.28
CA ASP A 43 -4.09 -4.87 0.40
C ASP A 43 -3.77 -5.16 -1.07
N ALA A 44 -2.60 -4.73 -1.56
CA ALA A 44 -2.15 -4.99 -2.93
C ALA A 44 -2.05 -6.49 -3.26
N MET A 45 -1.68 -7.31 -2.28
CA MET A 45 -1.61 -8.77 -2.40
C MET A 45 -2.96 -9.48 -2.20
N TYR A 46 -4.06 -8.72 -2.00
CA TYR A 46 -5.38 -9.25 -1.63
C TYR A 46 -5.32 -10.22 -0.44
N ALA A 47 -4.37 -9.99 0.48
CA ALA A 47 -4.10 -10.90 1.57
C ALA A 47 -5.13 -10.73 2.71
N PRO A 48 -5.37 -11.78 3.51
CA PRO A 48 -6.26 -11.71 4.67
C PRO A 48 -5.86 -10.58 5.63
N LYS A 49 -6.85 -9.95 6.28
CA LYS A 49 -6.63 -8.79 7.17
C LYS A 49 -5.60 -9.00 8.28
N TRP A 50 -5.37 -10.23 8.74
CA TRP A 50 -4.40 -10.52 9.79
C TRP A 50 -2.96 -10.65 9.28
N ARG A 51 -2.76 -10.76 7.95
CA ARG A 51 -1.45 -11.10 7.37
C ARG A 51 -0.43 -9.95 7.36
N TRP A 52 -0.87 -8.72 7.62
CA TRP A 52 -0.01 -7.54 7.71
C TRP A 52 1.10 -7.65 8.78
N LEU A 53 0.87 -8.42 9.85
CA LEU A 53 1.86 -8.62 10.92
C LEU A 53 3.08 -9.45 10.49
N GLY A 54 3.01 -10.12 9.32
CA GLY A 54 4.06 -11.02 8.84
C GLY A 54 5.04 -10.42 7.83
N LEU A 55 4.93 -9.12 7.51
CA LEU A 55 5.83 -8.49 6.53
C LEU A 55 7.21 -8.22 7.16
N ASN A 56 8.23 -8.90 6.67
CA ASN A 56 9.62 -8.60 6.98
C ASN A 56 10.09 -7.42 6.13
N HIS A 57 10.65 -6.40 6.77
CA HIS A 57 11.11 -5.16 6.14
C HIS A 57 12.58 -4.94 6.43
N ALA A 58 13.25 -4.22 5.53
CA ALA A 58 14.59 -3.70 5.76
C ALA A 58 14.51 -2.19 6.08
N ASN A 59 15.44 -1.70 6.90
CA ASN A 59 15.48 -0.29 7.28
C ASN A 59 15.82 0.57 6.06
N ALA A 60 15.03 1.64 5.86
CA ALA A 60 15.15 2.56 4.72
C ALA A 60 15.06 1.89 3.32
N ALA A 61 14.49 0.68 3.23
CA ALA A 61 14.23 0.05 1.96
C ALA A 61 13.02 0.68 1.25
N LEU A 62 13.03 0.59 -0.08
CA LEU A 62 11.91 1.01 -0.92
C LEU A 62 11.04 -0.20 -1.25
N THR A 63 9.75 -0.12 -0.96
CA THR A 63 8.74 -1.06 -1.46
C THR A 63 7.99 -0.40 -2.61
N VAL A 64 7.99 -1.02 -3.78
CA VAL A 64 7.30 -0.48 -4.96
C VAL A 64 6.04 -1.30 -5.23
N ILE A 65 4.91 -0.61 -5.33
CA ILE A 65 3.63 -1.20 -5.69
C ILE A 65 3.19 -0.57 -7.01
N ARG A 66 2.85 -1.41 -7.99
CA ARG A 66 2.31 -0.96 -9.27
C ARG A 66 0.84 -1.33 -9.38
N TYR A 67 0.02 -0.34 -9.72
CA TYR A 67 -1.40 -0.52 -10.06
C TYR A 67 -1.61 -0.20 -11.54
N ALA A 68 -1.72 -1.23 -12.38
CA ALA A 68 -2.03 -1.05 -13.79
C ALA A 68 -3.54 -1.25 -14.04
N PRO A 69 -4.16 -0.49 -14.97
CA PRO A 69 -5.54 -0.71 -15.37
C PRO A 69 -5.77 -2.17 -15.79
N ASP A 70 -6.91 -2.72 -15.39
CA ASP A 70 -7.36 -4.09 -15.74
C ASP A 70 -6.38 -5.22 -15.39
N ARG A 71 -5.43 -4.98 -14.48
CA ARG A 71 -4.46 -5.97 -14.01
C ARG A 71 -4.38 -6.01 -12.49
N PRO A 72 -4.07 -7.17 -11.90
CA PRO A 72 -3.74 -7.24 -10.49
C PRO A 72 -2.55 -6.32 -10.15
N ALA A 73 -2.53 -5.81 -8.92
CA ALA A 73 -1.38 -5.08 -8.42
C ALA A 73 -0.13 -5.98 -8.39
N SER A 74 1.04 -5.40 -8.62
CA SER A 74 2.31 -6.11 -8.51
C SER A 74 3.24 -5.41 -7.51
N ILE A 75 3.99 -6.22 -6.76
CA ILE A 75 5.12 -5.75 -5.94
C ILE A 75 6.40 -6.02 -6.74
N LEU A 76 7.25 -5.02 -6.88
CA LEU A 76 8.50 -5.08 -7.64
C LEU A 76 9.71 -5.27 -6.72
#